data_AF-A0A917W3E5-F1
#
_entry.id   AF-A0A917W3E5-F1
#
_cell.length_a   1.000
_cell.length_b   1.000
_cell.length_c   1.000
_cell.angle_alpha   90.00
_cell.angle_beta   90.00
_cell.angle_gamma   90.00
#
_symmetry.space_group_name_H-M   'P 1'
#
loop_
_entity.id
_entity.type
_entity.pdbx_description
1 polymer ?
#
loop_
_entity_poly.entity_id
_entity_poly.type
_entity_poly.pdbx_seq_one_letter_code
_entity_poly.pdbx_strand_id
1 'polypeptide(L)'
;MKKAVIGIAMSILALVGVAVDAPAASAGTIQKHLPPGWQWTTRADCERGRLVGWHRLAGPYGTYQGRDYFYVRNNRLCVFTVDHLAGAHVIDLSFRTSHTGPYGWDLGNYNEYAGAARAPKNRCITVQGEVQVKHPRSTWDYSEKPFTRCIGS
;
A
#
# COMPACT_ATOMS: atom_id res chain seq x y z
N MET A 1 45.28 9.68 -61.75
CA MET A 1 45.09 8.46 -60.95
C MET A 1 45.56 8.72 -59.52
N LYS A 2 44.63 8.70 -58.56
CA LYS A 2 44.73 8.27 -57.14
C LYS A 2 43.51 8.85 -56.43
N LYS A 3 42.46 8.01 -56.30
CA LYS A 3 41.20 8.34 -55.61
C LYS A 3 41.46 8.33 -54.11
N ALA A 4 41.24 9.46 -53.44
CA ALA A 4 41.23 9.53 -51.98
C ALA A 4 39.84 9.07 -51.50
N VAL A 5 39.79 7.92 -50.83
CA VAL A 5 38.59 7.43 -50.14
C VAL A 5 38.68 7.93 -48.71
N ILE A 6 37.85 8.93 -48.37
CA ILE A 6 37.67 9.42 -47.00
C ILE A 6 36.65 8.50 -46.34
N GLY A 7 37.12 7.59 -45.49
CA GLY A 7 36.27 6.78 -44.63
C GLY A 7 35.71 7.62 -43.50
N ILE A 8 34.39 7.79 -43.45
CA ILE A 8 33.69 8.39 -42.34
C ILE A 8 33.54 7.31 -41.26
N ALA A 9 34.30 7.44 -40.18
CA ALA A 9 34.17 6.60 -39.00
C ALA A 9 32.87 6.98 -38.25
N MET A 10 31.89 6.07 -38.22
CA MET A 10 30.73 6.18 -37.33
C MET A 10 31.15 5.84 -35.90
N SER A 11 31.22 6.84 -35.03
CA SER A 11 31.35 6.64 -33.59
C SER A 11 29.97 6.40 -32.99
N ILE A 12 29.60 5.14 -32.76
CA ILE A 12 28.45 4.79 -31.92
C ILE A 12 28.89 4.99 -30.47
N LEU A 13 28.47 6.09 -29.86
CA LEU A 13 28.59 6.29 -28.41
C LEU A 13 27.53 5.41 -27.74
N ALA A 14 27.92 4.22 -27.29
CA ALA A 14 27.07 3.39 -26.44
C ALA A 14 27.03 4.04 -25.04
N LEU A 15 25.94 4.75 -24.74
CA LEU A 15 25.61 5.12 -23.37
C LEU A 15 25.26 3.84 -22.61
N VAL A 16 26.24 3.24 -21.93
CA VAL A 16 25.99 2.21 -20.92
C VAL A 16 25.48 2.96 -19.70
N GLY A 17 24.19 3.29 -19.70
CA GLY A 17 23.49 3.68 -18.48
C GLY A 17 23.50 2.46 -17.57
N VAL A 18 24.38 2.46 -16.57
CA VAL A 18 24.31 1.50 -15.47
C VAL A 18 22.99 1.82 -14.77
N ALA A 19 21.94 1.09 -15.10
CA ALA A 19 20.76 1.01 -14.27
C ALA A 19 21.25 0.39 -12.96
N VAL A 20 21.67 1.22 -12.02
CA VAL A 20 21.73 0.80 -10.63
C VAL A 20 20.29 0.48 -10.29
N ASP A 21 19.98 -0.81 -10.23
CA ASP A 21 18.72 -1.26 -9.66
C ASP A 21 18.58 -0.54 -8.33
N ALA A 22 17.64 0.42 -8.26
CA ALA A 22 17.27 1.00 -6.99
C ALA A 22 16.99 -0.20 -6.09
N PRO A 23 17.66 -0.33 -4.92
CA PRO A 23 17.50 -1.50 -4.10
C PRO A 23 16.01 -1.68 -3.91
N ALA A 24 15.48 -2.75 -4.48
CA ALA A 24 14.08 -3.12 -4.31
C ALA A 24 13.95 -3.29 -2.80
N ALA A 25 13.41 -2.26 -2.15
CA ALA A 25 13.32 -2.19 -0.70
C ALA A 25 12.33 -3.26 -0.28
N SER A 26 12.76 -4.52 -0.21
CA SER A 26 11.92 -5.60 0.24
C SER A 26 11.67 -5.33 1.72
N ALA A 27 10.49 -4.77 1.99
CA ALA A 27 9.78 -4.75 3.25
C ALA A 27 10.44 -5.61 4.35
N GLY A 28 11.03 -4.96 5.37
CA GLY A 28 11.45 -5.62 6.60
C GLY A 28 10.27 -6.20 7.40
N THR A 29 10.59 -6.86 8.51
CA THR A 29 9.69 -7.53 9.50
C THR A 29 8.20 -7.31 9.27
N ILE A 30 7.52 -8.37 8.83
CA ILE A 30 6.08 -8.39 8.59
C ILE A 30 5.43 -9.28 9.64
N GLN A 31 4.38 -8.77 10.27
CA GLN A 31 3.56 -9.52 11.22
C GLN A 31 2.10 -9.44 10.75
N LYS A 32 1.41 -10.59 10.66
CA LYS A 32 0.05 -10.69 10.12
C LYS A 32 -0.86 -11.52 11.01
N HIS A 33 -2.07 -11.02 11.25
CA HIS A 33 -3.14 -11.76 11.93
C HIS A 33 -4.51 -11.42 11.32
N LEU A 34 -5.37 -12.43 11.16
CA LEU A 34 -6.75 -12.25 10.71
C LEU A 34 -7.73 -12.62 11.82
N PRO A 35 -8.80 -11.85 12.00
CA PRO A 35 -9.89 -12.28 12.85
C PRO A 35 -10.71 -13.35 12.12
N PRO A 36 -11.55 -14.12 12.84
CA PRO A 36 -12.35 -15.19 12.25
C PRO A 36 -13.17 -14.75 11.03
N GLY A 37 -13.14 -15.57 9.97
CA GLY A 37 -13.91 -15.37 8.74
C GLY A 37 -13.29 -14.41 7.71
N TRP A 38 -12.22 -13.69 8.07
CA TRP A 38 -11.45 -12.90 7.13
C TRP A 38 -10.48 -13.77 6.34
N GLN A 39 -10.08 -13.27 5.17
CA GLN A 39 -9.13 -13.95 4.28
C GLN A 39 -8.12 -12.96 3.74
N TRP A 40 -6.82 -13.28 3.81
CA TRP A 40 -5.79 -12.52 3.12
C TRP A 40 -6.00 -12.65 1.60
N THR A 41 -5.61 -11.60 0.90
CA THR A 41 -5.67 -11.52 -0.56
C THR A 41 -4.60 -10.55 -1.07
N THR A 42 -4.72 -10.07 -2.30
CA THR A 42 -3.80 -9.10 -2.90
C THR A 42 -4.53 -7.82 -3.28
N ARG A 43 -3.78 -6.72 -3.41
CA ARG A 43 -4.32 -5.46 -3.95
C ARG A 43 -5.00 -5.66 -5.30
N ALA A 44 -4.33 -6.33 -6.24
CA ALA A 44 -4.86 -6.64 -7.57
C ALA A 44 -6.14 -7.49 -7.53
N ASP A 45 -6.37 -8.24 -6.45
CA ASP A 45 -7.60 -8.99 -6.23
C ASP A 45 -8.74 -8.11 -5.70
N CYS A 46 -8.44 -7.18 -4.79
CA CYS A 46 -9.37 -6.15 -4.33
C CYS A 46 -9.82 -5.23 -5.48
N GLU A 47 -8.86 -4.74 -6.27
CA GLU A 47 -9.08 -3.79 -7.36
C GLU A 47 -9.89 -4.38 -8.54
N ARG A 48 -9.99 -5.71 -8.63
CA ARG A 48 -10.94 -6.39 -9.53
C ARG A 48 -12.42 -6.22 -9.10
N GLY A 49 -12.67 -5.69 -7.92
CA GLY A 49 -14.00 -5.32 -7.43
C GLY A 49 -14.40 -3.90 -7.80
N ARG A 50 -15.53 -3.45 -7.26
CA ARG A 50 -15.99 -2.06 -7.40
C ARG A 50 -15.50 -1.23 -6.22
N LEU A 51 -14.80 -0.12 -6.45
CA LEU A 51 -14.47 0.85 -5.40
C LEU A 51 -15.76 1.42 -4.81
N VAL A 52 -15.91 1.36 -3.48
CA VAL A 52 -17.10 1.85 -2.78
C VAL A 52 -16.82 2.96 -1.79
N GLY A 53 -15.55 3.23 -1.53
CA GLY A 53 -15.12 4.30 -0.65
C GLY A 53 -13.62 4.26 -0.46
N TRP A 54 -13.13 5.35 0.12
CA TRP A 54 -11.76 5.47 0.57
C TRP A 54 -11.72 6.44 1.73
N HIS A 55 -10.69 6.30 2.57
CA HIS A 55 -10.48 7.17 3.73
C HIS A 55 -9.05 7.70 3.68
N ARG A 56 -8.91 9.03 3.82
CA ARG A 56 -7.62 9.70 3.79
C ARG A 56 -6.90 9.48 5.13
N LEU A 57 -5.65 9.06 5.06
CA LEU A 57 -4.78 9.05 6.22
C LEU A 57 -4.09 10.41 6.33
N ALA A 58 -4.36 11.11 7.42
CA ALA A 58 -3.78 12.40 7.72
C ALA A 58 -2.66 12.21 8.73
N GLY A 59 -1.45 12.66 8.39
CA GLY A 59 -0.36 12.80 9.35
C GLY A 59 -0.56 14.04 10.24
N PRO A 60 0.31 14.23 11.25
CA PRO A 60 0.33 15.45 12.03
C PRO A 60 0.50 16.67 11.10
N TYR A 61 -0.15 17.78 11.49
CA TYR A 61 -0.19 19.02 10.72
C TYR A 61 -0.90 18.92 9.35
N GLY A 62 -1.75 17.91 9.13
CA GLY A 62 -2.58 17.80 7.93
C GLY A 62 -1.82 17.38 6.67
N THR A 63 -0.57 16.94 6.83
CA THR A 63 0.21 16.36 5.72
C THR A 63 -0.44 15.05 5.28
N TYR A 64 -0.67 14.89 3.98
CA TYR A 64 -1.25 13.67 3.42
C TYR A 64 -0.20 12.58 3.39
N GLN A 65 -0.49 11.42 3.97
CA GLN A 65 0.49 10.34 4.05
C GLN A 65 -0.01 9.06 3.39
N GLY A 66 -1.30 8.76 3.42
CA GLY A 66 -1.80 7.54 2.81
C GLY A 66 -3.32 7.48 2.65
N ARG A 67 -3.82 6.29 2.32
CA ARG A 67 -5.26 6.05 2.11
C ARG A 67 -5.64 4.59 2.34
N ASP A 68 -6.75 4.39 3.02
CA ASP A 68 -7.46 3.11 3.02
C ASP A 68 -8.41 3.05 1.82
N TYR A 69 -8.36 1.97 1.05
CA TYR A 69 -9.26 1.75 -0.09
C TYR A 69 -10.22 0.60 0.18
N PHE A 70 -11.50 0.80 -0.15
CA PHE A 70 -12.55 -0.18 0.09
C PHE A 70 -13.19 -0.61 -1.23
N TYR A 71 -13.06 -1.90 -1.56
CA TYR A 71 -13.64 -2.50 -2.75
C TYR A 71 -14.70 -3.53 -2.37
N VAL A 72 -15.76 -3.63 -3.16
CA VAL A 72 -16.74 -4.71 -3.05
C VAL A 72 -16.53 -5.71 -4.17
N ARG A 73 -16.38 -6.98 -3.81
CA ARG A 73 -16.32 -8.09 -4.76
C ARG A 73 -16.98 -9.32 -4.15
N ASN A 74 -17.85 -9.98 -4.91
CA ASN A 74 -18.56 -11.21 -4.47
C ASN A 74 -19.28 -11.03 -3.12
N ASN A 75 -19.90 -9.87 -2.92
CA ASN A 75 -20.54 -9.45 -1.66
C ASN A 75 -19.63 -9.43 -0.42
N ARG A 76 -18.32 -9.26 -0.62
CA ARG A 76 -17.31 -9.10 0.44
C ARG A 76 -16.61 -7.75 0.28
N LEU A 77 -16.28 -7.12 1.40
CA LEU A 77 -15.45 -5.92 1.38
C LEU A 77 -14.00 -6.35 1.36
N CYS A 78 -13.21 -5.72 0.51
CA CYS A 78 -11.78 -5.88 0.39
C CYS A 78 -11.13 -4.56 0.78
N VAL A 79 -10.10 -4.61 1.61
CA VAL A 79 -9.42 -3.41 2.11
C VAL A 79 -7.91 -3.58 2.08
N PHE A 80 -7.22 -2.49 1.76
CA PHE A 80 -5.78 -2.32 1.87
C PHE A 80 -5.45 -0.85 2.13
N THR A 81 -4.25 -0.61 2.69
CA THR A 81 -3.76 0.71 3.08
C THR A 81 -2.56 1.07 2.22
N VAL A 82 -2.61 2.20 1.53
CA VAL A 82 -1.53 2.69 0.67
C VAL A 82 -0.81 3.85 1.35
N ASP A 83 0.51 3.83 1.29
CA ASP A 83 1.38 4.97 1.60
C ASP A 83 1.77 5.67 0.29
N HIS A 84 1.73 7.01 0.30
CA HIS A 84 2.06 7.84 -0.85
C HIS A 84 3.46 8.47 -0.74
N LEU A 85 4.15 8.27 0.39
CA LEU A 85 5.51 8.75 0.60
C LEU A 85 6.51 7.81 -0.08
N ALA A 86 7.63 8.37 -0.52
CA ALA A 86 8.69 7.59 -1.14
C ALA A 86 9.53 6.87 -0.07
N GLY A 87 9.86 5.61 -0.32
CA GLY A 87 10.68 4.79 0.59
C GLY A 87 9.84 3.83 1.43
N ALA A 88 10.52 2.98 2.21
CA ALA A 88 9.87 2.02 3.10
C ALA A 88 9.46 2.70 4.42
N HIS A 89 8.20 2.59 4.78
CA HIS A 89 7.66 3.09 6.05
C HIS A 89 6.90 2.00 6.79
N VAL A 90 6.77 2.12 8.11
CA VAL A 90 5.95 1.19 8.87
C VAL A 90 4.49 1.50 8.56
N ILE A 91 3.71 0.50 8.16
CA ILE A 91 2.27 0.65 7.97
C ILE A 91 1.59 -0.40 8.85
N ASP A 92 0.63 0.04 9.66
CA ASP A 92 -0.29 -0.79 10.44
C ASP A 92 -1.68 -0.68 9.82
N LEU A 93 -2.19 -1.80 9.31
CA LEU A 93 -3.58 -1.92 8.89
C LEU A 93 -4.32 -2.82 9.87
N SER A 94 -5.16 -2.21 10.70
CA SER A 94 -6.00 -2.89 11.67
C SER A 94 -7.47 -2.94 11.22
N PHE A 95 -8.13 -4.09 11.36
CA PHE A 95 -9.50 -4.29 10.88
C PHE A 95 -10.31 -5.28 11.71
N ARG A 96 -11.63 -5.09 11.78
CA ARG A 96 -12.57 -5.89 12.59
C ARG A 96 -13.98 -5.87 12.02
N THR A 97 -14.78 -6.87 12.35
CA THR A 97 -16.21 -6.94 11.93
C THR A 97 -17.14 -6.07 12.78
N SER A 98 -16.77 -5.73 14.01
CA SER A 98 -17.56 -4.84 14.87
C SER A 98 -16.63 -3.98 15.71
N HIS A 99 -17.12 -2.86 16.24
CA HIS A 99 -16.32 -1.97 17.10
C HIS A 99 -15.74 -2.65 18.35
N THR A 100 -16.33 -3.78 18.77
CA THR A 100 -15.94 -4.56 19.95
C THR A 100 -15.36 -5.93 19.59
N GLY A 101 -15.25 -6.26 18.31
CA GLY A 101 -14.79 -7.57 17.84
C GLY A 101 -13.27 -7.73 17.89
N PRO A 102 -12.76 -8.96 17.70
CA PRO A 102 -11.32 -9.21 17.61
C PRO A 102 -10.71 -8.44 16.43
N TYR A 103 -9.51 -7.93 16.64
CA TYR A 103 -8.73 -7.27 15.61
C TYR A 103 -8.02 -8.28 14.73
N GLY A 104 -8.01 -8.01 13.43
CA GLY A 104 -6.95 -8.38 12.52
C GLY A 104 -6.00 -7.22 12.35
N TRP A 105 -4.77 -7.53 12.00
CA TRP A 105 -3.74 -6.54 11.77
C TRP A 105 -2.71 -7.03 10.75
N ASP A 106 -2.21 -6.09 9.96
CA ASP A 106 -1.00 -6.24 9.15
C ASP A 106 -0.04 -5.11 9.52
N LEU A 107 1.07 -5.46 10.18
CA LEU A 107 2.08 -4.53 10.62
C LEU A 107 3.42 -4.89 9.98
N GLY A 108 4.05 -3.93 9.30
CA GLY A 108 5.36 -4.14 8.71
C GLY A 108 5.90 -2.91 7.99
N ASN A 109 7.10 -3.03 7.44
CA ASN A 109 7.69 -1.97 6.62
C ASN A 109 7.26 -2.17 5.16
N TYR A 110 6.69 -1.17 4.51
CA TYR A 110 6.15 -1.26 3.16
C TYR A 110 6.55 -0.05 2.33
N ASN A 111 6.77 -0.24 1.02
CA ASN A 111 7.08 0.88 0.11
C ASN A 111 5.84 1.47 -0.57
N GLU A 112 4.73 0.73 -0.57
CA GLU A 112 3.56 1.09 -1.37
C GLU A 112 2.29 0.84 -0.58
N TYR A 113 2.09 -0.37 -0.04
CA TYR A 113 0.86 -0.69 0.67
C TYR A 113 1.04 -1.81 1.69
N ALA A 114 0.22 -1.78 2.74
CA ALA A 114 0.03 -2.87 3.68
C ALA A 114 -1.33 -3.51 3.52
N GLY A 115 -1.32 -4.83 3.76
CA GLY A 115 -2.47 -5.68 3.73
C GLY A 115 -3.20 -5.72 2.41
N ALA A 116 -3.94 -6.80 2.24
CA ALA A 116 -5.11 -6.83 1.40
C ALA A 116 -5.95 -7.96 1.97
N ALA A 117 -7.10 -7.64 2.54
CA ALA A 117 -7.92 -8.62 3.24
C ALA A 117 -9.38 -8.49 2.85
N ARG A 118 -10.06 -9.64 2.74
CA ARG A 118 -11.49 -9.73 2.47
C ARG A 118 -12.26 -10.02 3.75
N ALA A 119 -13.13 -9.10 4.13
CA ALA A 119 -14.10 -9.27 5.19
C ALA A 119 -15.07 -10.43 4.90
N PRO A 120 -15.69 -11.03 5.93
CA PRO A 120 -16.86 -11.90 5.76
C PRO A 120 -17.98 -11.21 4.96
N LYS A 121 -18.81 -12.01 4.29
CA LYS A 121 -19.98 -11.51 3.54
C LYS A 121 -21.00 -10.86 4.47
N ASN A 122 -21.73 -9.86 3.98
CA ASN A 122 -22.95 -9.33 4.60
C ASN A 122 -22.72 -8.80 6.04
N ARG A 123 -21.62 -8.09 6.26
CA ARG A 123 -21.27 -7.52 7.57
C ARG A 123 -20.91 -6.05 7.45
N CYS A 124 -21.10 -5.33 8.56
CA CYS A 124 -20.35 -4.12 8.83
C CYS A 124 -18.91 -4.50 9.14
N ILE A 125 -17.96 -3.67 8.73
CA ILE A 125 -16.58 -3.77 9.18
C ILE A 125 -16.05 -2.41 9.52
N THR A 126 -15.10 -2.39 10.44
CA THR A 126 -14.37 -1.21 10.86
C THR A 126 -12.90 -1.41 10.55
N VAL A 127 -12.29 -0.42 9.92
CA VAL A 127 -10.90 -0.45 9.51
C VAL A 127 -10.21 0.81 10.00
N GLN A 128 -8.94 0.67 10.37
CA GLN A 128 -8.06 1.74 10.76
C GLN A 128 -6.69 1.47 10.12
N GLY A 129 -6.28 2.34 9.21
CA GLY A 129 -4.90 2.39 8.71
C GLY A 129 -4.07 3.42 9.46
N GLU A 130 -2.81 3.10 9.67
CA GLU A 130 -1.78 3.97 10.23
C GLU A 130 -0.51 3.83 9.39
N VAL A 131 0.11 4.96 9.05
CA VAL A 131 1.40 5.03 8.38
C VAL A 131 2.34 5.76 9.33
N GLN A 132 3.41 5.08 9.72
CA GLN A 132 4.44 5.53 10.64
C GLN A 132 5.74 5.80 9.87
N VAL A 133 6.11 7.07 9.82
CA VAL A 133 7.36 7.54 9.20
C VAL A 133 8.34 7.94 10.29
N LYS A 134 9.57 7.40 10.23
CA LYS A 134 10.65 7.80 11.14
C LYS A 134 11.37 9.04 10.58
N HIS A 135 11.22 10.19 11.24
CA HIS A 135 11.92 11.41 10.84
C HIS A 135 13.26 11.60 11.58
N PRO A 136 14.27 12.23 10.96
CA PRO A 136 15.54 12.57 11.62
C PRO A 136 15.43 13.57 12.78
N ARG A 137 14.31 14.31 12.91
CA ARG A 137 14.15 15.41 13.88
C ARG A 137 12.87 15.41 14.73
N SER A 138 11.95 14.46 14.54
CA SER A 138 10.78 14.34 15.43
C SER A 138 10.17 12.94 15.37
N THR A 139 9.41 12.64 16.41
CA THR A 139 8.61 11.43 16.61
C THR A 139 7.58 11.23 15.51
N TRP A 140 7.47 9.96 15.12
CA TRP A 140 6.35 9.23 14.51
C TRP A 140 5.14 10.05 14.06
N ASP A 141 4.81 9.92 12.78
CA ASP A 141 3.54 10.38 12.22
C ASP A 141 2.45 9.31 12.40
N TYR A 142 1.22 9.74 12.70
CA TYR A 142 0.07 8.88 13.02
C TYR A 142 -1.13 9.29 12.15
N SER A 143 -2.05 8.35 11.86
CA SER A 143 -3.34 8.67 11.22
C SER A 143 -4.56 8.24 12.05
N GLU A 144 -5.62 9.05 11.92
CA GLU A 144 -6.82 9.14 12.74
C GLU A 144 -8.01 8.22 12.35
N LYS A 145 -8.88 8.00 13.36
CA LYS A 145 -10.26 7.48 13.42
C LYS A 145 -10.65 6.25 12.56
N PRO A 146 -11.22 5.20 13.18
CA PRO A 146 -11.73 4.04 12.45
C PRO A 146 -12.83 4.41 11.44
N PHE A 147 -12.75 3.85 10.23
CA PHE A 147 -13.78 3.95 9.21
C PHE A 147 -14.66 2.70 9.20
N THR A 148 -15.98 2.88 9.27
CA THR A 148 -16.94 1.77 9.25
C THR A 148 -17.76 1.74 7.97
N ARG A 149 -17.87 0.55 7.37
CA ARG A 149 -18.70 0.30 6.19
C ARG A 149 -19.45 -1.01 6.29
N CYS A 150 -20.73 -0.99 5.93
CA CYS A 150 -21.57 -2.19 5.82
C CYS A 150 -21.81 -2.55 4.35
N ILE A 151 -21.63 -3.83 4.03
CA ILE A 151 -22.15 -4.42 2.79
C ILE A 151 -23.45 -5.12 3.16
N GLY A 152 -24.51 -4.82 2.39
CA GLY A 152 -25.86 -5.33 2.64
C GLY A 152 -25.92 -6.85 2.80
N SER A 153 -26.75 -7.25 3.76
CA SER A 153 -27.41 -8.56 3.85
C SER A 153 -28.19 -8.88 2.59
#